data_AF-A0A5J6WHU9-F1
#
_entry.id   AF-A0A5J6WHU9-F1
#
_cell.length_a   1.000
_cell.length_b   1.000
_cell.length_c   1.000
_cell.angle_alpha   90.00
_cell.angle_beta   90.00
_cell.angle_gamma   90.00
#
_symmetry.space_group_name_H-M   'P 1'
#
loop_
_entity.id
_entity.type
_entity.pdbx_description
1 polymer ?
#
loop_
_entity_poly.entity_id
_entity_poly.type
_entity_poly.pdbx_seq_one_letter_code
_entity_poly.pdbx_strand_id
1 'polypeptide(L)'
;MRFLKIKRVSALRADGSEMKTPSIIDTPRRFAKSHERKETCIKRTKCQLITGAHDSGKTRWLERLYDDWEPIWSAKIKSQPVYISALDPVSDWVDAAHVAKWFEVQERESAEQGGGEPRNWRKLSQKQRISETARYLHETGTLLFLDDAHKLTGRKLQFVRQIMMSTRIWLMTANAENRLSPSLRTLVERASPQRTELDSDASYDATRIMLWLMIAGFTVSGVWEAALILGGLQMLGAGRNAAKPD
;
A
#
# COMPACT_ATOMS: atom_id res chain seq x y z
N MET A 1 -14.83 10.79 4.11
CA MET A 1 -13.47 11.31 3.83
C MET A 1 -12.49 10.84 4.89
N ARG A 2 -11.40 10.20 4.46
CA ARG A 2 -10.36 9.65 5.34
C ARG A 2 -8.98 10.15 4.93
N PHE A 3 -8.14 10.59 5.87
CA PHE A 3 -6.79 11.09 5.56
C PHE A 3 -5.76 10.78 6.66
N LEU A 4 -4.48 10.76 6.27
CA LEU A 4 -3.34 10.53 7.18
C LEU A 4 -2.94 11.80 7.91
N LYS A 5 -2.88 11.73 9.24
CA LYS A 5 -2.22 12.71 10.08
C LYS A 5 -1.06 12.08 10.83
N ILE A 6 0.15 12.55 10.56
CA ILE A 6 1.35 12.20 11.31
C ILE A 6 1.58 13.30 12.33
N LYS A 7 1.38 13.00 13.62
CA LYS A 7 1.58 13.95 14.71
C LYS A 7 3.00 13.83 15.24
N ARG A 8 3.68 14.96 15.42
CA ARG A 8 4.87 15.03 16.28
C ARG A 8 4.41 14.90 17.73
N VAL A 9 5.05 14.02 18.47
CA VAL A 9 4.84 13.89 19.92
C VAL A 9 5.92 14.72 20.59
N SER A 10 5.56 15.49 21.62
CA SER A 10 6.51 16.31 22.38
C SER A 10 7.52 15.47 23.16
N ALA A 11 7.15 14.25 23.53
CA ALA A 11 8.03 13.29 24.17
C ALA A 11 9.08 12.76 23.18
N LEU A 12 10.34 12.87 23.59
CA LEU A 12 11.47 12.20 22.93
C LEU A 12 11.49 10.72 23.31
N ARG A 13 12.09 9.91 22.46
CA ARG A 13 12.36 8.50 22.78
C ARG A 13 13.51 8.39 23.79
N ALA A 14 13.68 7.19 24.34
CA ALA A 14 14.79 6.89 25.27
C ALA A 14 16.18 7.12 24.64
N ASP A 15 16.29 7.02 23.31
CA ASP A 15 17.52 7.31 22.55
C ASP A 15 17.64 8.79 22.13
N GLY A 16 16.75 9.67 22.61
CA GLY A 16 16.73 11.10 22.27
C GLY A 16 16.12 11.41 20.89
N SER A 17 15.72 10.39 20.11
CA SER A 17 15.12 10.61 18.79
C SER A 17 13.69 11.15 18.86
N GLU A 18 13.28 11.91 17.83
CA GLU A 18 11.91 12.41 17.72
C GLU A 18 10.92 11.26 17.51
N MET A 19 9.76 11.35 18.16
CA MET A 19 8.67 10.39 18.00
C MET A 19 7.52 10.98 17.19
N LYS A 20 7.16 10.30 16.10
CA LYS A 20 5.95 10.58 15.33
C LYS A 20 4.92 9.48 15.52
N THR A 21 3.64 9.86 15.60
CA THR A 21 2.50 8.93 15.68
C THR A 21 1.59 9.12 14.48
N PRO A 22 1.52 8.13 13.57
CA PRO A 22 0.58 8.17 12.46
C PRO A 22 -0.82 7.78 12.94
N SER A 23 -1.80 8.57 12.51
CA SER A 23 -3.22 8.43 12.84
C SER A 23 -4.07 8.58 11.59
N ILE A 24 -5.08 7.73 11.48
CA ILE A 24 -6.13 7.79 10.47
C ILE A 24 -7.21 8.72 11.02
N ILE A 25 -7.55 9.76 10.27
CA ILE A 25 -8.66 10.65 10.62
C ILE A 25 -9.82 10.36 9.69
N ASP A 26 -10.94 9.97 10.28
CA ASP A 26 -12.25 9.90 9.63
C ASP A 26 -12.97 11.24 9.83
N THR A 27 -13.40 11.83 8.72
CA THR A 27 -14.19 13.06 8.69
C THR A 27 -15.49 12.85 7.94
N PRO A 28 -16.63 13.32 8.49
CA PRO A 28 -17.91 13.22 7.80
C PRO A 28 -17.98 14.13 6.56
N ARG A 29 -17.29 15.27 6.60
CA ARG A 29 -17.22 16.25 5.51
C ARG A 29 -15.90 17.00 5.52
N ARG A 30 -15.57 17.60 4.37
CA ARG A 30 -14.42 18.50 4.25
C ARG A 30 -14.54 19.63 5.28
N PHE A 31 -13.48 19.87 6.04
CA PHE A 31 -13.41 20.88 7.12
C PHE A 31 -14.37 20.65 8.30
N ALA A 32 -14.81 19.41 8.58
CA ALA A 32 -15.56 19.08 9.79
C ALA A 32 -14.85 19.59 11.06
N LYS A 33 -15.63 20.01 12.09
CA LYS A 33 -15.06 20.48 13.36
C LYS A 33 -14.31 19.33 14.05
N SER A 34 -13.31 19.65 14.89
CA SER A 34 -12.42 18.64 15.51
C SER A 34 -13.15 17.55 16.29
N HIS A 35 -14.24 17.89 16.98
CA HIS A 35 -15.04 16.93 17.77
C HIS A 35 -15.85 15.95 16.92
N GLU A 36 -16.12 16.28 15.65
CA GLU A 36 -16.81 15.39 14.71
C GLU A 36 -15.83 14.39 14.06
N ARG A 37 -14.52 14.54 14.29
CA ARG A 37 -13.49 13.71 13.67
C ARG A 37 -13.18 12.53 14.56
N LYS A 38 -13.20 11.33 13.99
CA LYS A 38 -12.73 10.13 14.68
C LYS A 38 -11.27 9.89 14.32
N GLU A 39 -10.41 9.83 15.34
CA GLU A 39 -8.99 9.58 15.17
C GLU A 39 -8.65 8.17 15.63
N THR A 40 -8.02 7.39 14.74
CA THR A 40 -7.58 6.02 15.02
C THR A 40 -6.09 5.89 14.78
N CYS A 41 -5.32 5.55 15.81
CA CYS A 41 -3.88 5.35 15.67
C CYS A 41 -3.55 4.10 14.85
N ILE A 42 -2.59 4.22 13.93
CA ILE A 42 -2.04 3.11 13.15
C ILE A 42 -1.20 2.23 14.08
N LYS A 43 -1.56 0.94 14.23
CA LYS A 43 -0.73 0.01 15.01
C LYS A 43 0.55 -0.27 14.24
N ARG A 44 1.69 0.04 14.84
CA ARG A 44 3.04 -0.06 14.25
C ARG A 44 3.56 -1.49 14.12
N THR A 45 2.95 -2.42 14.85
CA THR A 45 3.36 -3.84 14.94
C THR A 45 2.61 -4.77 14.00
N LYS A 46 1.66 -4.24 13.22
CA LYS A 46 0.80 -5.00 12.32
C LYS A 46 0.92 -4.45 10.90
N CYS A 47 0.80 -5.34 9.93
CA CYS A 47 0.77 -4.97 8.51
C CYS A 47 -0.42 -4.05 8.19
N GLN A 48 -0.30 -3.28 7.11
CA GLN A 48 -1.28 -2.31 6.66
C GLN A 48 -1.66 -2.59 5.21
N LEU A 49 -2.96 -2.68 4.94
CA LEU A 49 -3.51 -2.70 3.59
C LEU A 49 -4.34 -1.44 3.39
N ILE A 50 -3.90 -0.58 2.48
CA ILE A 50 -4.56 0.67 2.12
C ILE A 50 -5.26 0.45 0.78
N THR A 51 -6.59 0.44 0.78
CA THR A 51 -7.41 0.30 -0.42
C THR A 51 -8.06 1.63 -0.80
N GLY A 52 -8.60 1.74 -2.00
CA GLY A 52 -9.31 2.93 -2.45
C GLY A 52 -9.31 3.07 -3.97
N ALA A 53 -10.23 3.87 -4.51
CA ALA A 53 -10.30 4.10 -5.95
C ALA A 53 -9.05 4.80 -6.51
N HIS A 54 -8.96 4.92 -7.83
CA HIS A 54 -7.94 5.76 -8.46
C HIS A 54 -7.99 7.19 -7.90
N ASP A 55 -6.82 7.81 -7.79
CA ASP A 55 -6.63 9.18 -7.29
C ASP A 55 -7.15 9.48 -5.87
N SER A 56 -7.44 8.44 -5.06
CA SER A 56 -7.81 8.63 -3.65
C SER A 56 -6.64 8.99 -2.72
N GLY A 57 -5.43 9.14 -3.27
CA GLY A 57 -4.22 9.50 -2.52
C GLY A 57 -3.50 8.33 -1.84
N LYS A 58 -3.71 7.08 -2.27
CA LYS A 58 -3.06 5.87 -1.72
C LYS A 58 -1.52 5.95 -1.77
N THR A 59 -0.96 6.21 -2.94
CA THR A 59 0.49 6.37 -3.14
C THR A 59 1.03 7.47 -2.25
N ARG A 60 0.38 8.65 -2.25
CA ARG A 60 0.80 9.78 -1.39
C ARG A 60 0.74 9.44 0.10
N TRP A 61 -0.25 8.65 0.51
CA TRP A 61 -0.35 8.16 1.89
C TRP A 61 0.83 7.25 2.23
N LEU A 62 1.15 6.31 1.34
CA LEU A 62 2.25 5.35 1.51
C LEU A 62 3.60 6.06 1.54
N GLU A 63 3.85 6.98 0.59
CA GLU A 63 5.04 7.83 0.55
C GLU A 63 5.25 8.61 1.85
N ARG A 64 4.20 9.26 2.37
CA ARG A 64 4.33 10.01 3.64
C ARG A 64 4.70 9.11 4.81
N LEU A 65 4.24 7.86 4.82
CA LEU A 65 4.65 6.88 5.83
C LEU A 65 6.09 6.38 5.59
N TYR A 66 6.50 6.29 4.33
CA TYR A 66 7.87 5.96 3.94
C TYR A 66 8.81 7.09 4.35
N ASP A 67 8.56 8.34 3.97
CA ASP A 67 9.42 9.49 4.32
C ASP A 67 9.61 9.66 5.83
N ASP A 68 8.54 9.41 6.61
CA ASP A 68 8.56 9.51 8.07
C ASP A 68 8.81 8.15 8.77
N TRP A 69 9.32 7.14 8.07
CA TRP A 69 9.44 5.78 8.61
C TRP A 69 10.27 5.73 9.90
N GLU A 70 11.40 6.44 9.94
CA GLU A 70 12.34 6.43 11.05
C GLU A 70 11.70 6.97 12.35
N PRO A 71 11.18 8.21 12.40
CA PRO A 71 10.53 8.72 13.62
C PRO A 71 9.25 7.98 14.00
N ILE A 72 8.68 7.15 13.12
CA ILE A 72 7.53 6.29 13.46
C ILE A 72 7.99 4.95 14.06
N TRP A 73 8.94 4.25 13.44
CA TRP A 73 9.28 2.85 13.76
C TRP A 73 10.66 2.63 14.40
N SER A 74 11.54 3.64 14.46
CA SER A 74 12.94 3.41 14.87
C SER A 74 13.19 3.04 16.33
N ALA A 75 12.15 2.93 17.16
CA ALA A 75 12.25 2.23 18.45
C ALA A 75 12.55 0.73 18.31
N LYS A 76 12.09 0.09 17.23
CA LYS A 76 12.26 -1.36 16.99
C LYS A 76 12.99 -1.67 15.68
N ILE A 77 12.88 -0.79 14.69
CA ILE A 77 13.41 -1.02 13.34
C ILE A 77 14.49 0.01 13.05
N LYS A 78 15.75 -0.41 13.05
CA LYS A 78 16.88 0.51 12.83
C LYS A 78 17.32 0.58 11.37
N SER A 79 17.10 -0.48 10.60
CA SER A 79 17.52 -0.55 9.20
C SER A 79 16.53 0.10 8.26
N GLN A 80 17.03 0.70 7.17
CA GLN A 80 16.20 1.43 6.19
C GLN A 80 15.20 0.49 5.49
N PRO A 81 13.96 0.93 5.27
CA PRO A 81 12.93 0.14 4.64
C PRO A 81 13.08 0.09 3.11
N VAL A 82 12.54 -0.97 2.53
CA VAL A 82 12.51 -1.18 1.07
C VAL A 82 11.17 -0.68 0.52
N TYR A 83 11.22 0.14 -0.52
CA TYR A 83 10.04 0.62 -1.25
C TYR A 83 10.00 -0.03 -2.63
N ILE A 84 8.84 -0.58 -2.99
CA ILE A 84 8.60 -1.24 -4.28
C ILE A 84 7.30 -0.69 -4.86
N SER A 85 7.35 -0.11 -6.05
CA SER A 85 6.15 0.20 -6.82
C SER A 85 5.93 -0.86 -7.89
N ALA A 86 4.69 -1.33 -8.04
CA ALA A 86 4.34 -2.26 -9.12
C ALA A 86 4.56 -1.67 -10.52
N LEU A 87 4.50 -0.35 -10.64
CA LEU A 87 4.69 0.39 -11.89
C LEU A 87 6.17 0.41 -12.31
N ASP A 88 7.08 0.52 -11.34
CA ASP A 88 8.52 0.64 -11.60
C ASP A 88 9.10 -0.68 -12.15
N PRO A 89 10.13 -0.61 -13.00
CA PRO A 89 10.84 -1.81 -13.46
C PRO A 89 11.54 -2.51 -12.30
N VAL A 90 11.78 -3.83 -12.45
CA VAL A 90 12.36 -4.67 -11.39
C VAL A 90 13.79 -4.24 -11.02
N SER A 91 14.53 -3.59 -11.93
CA SER A 91 15.85 -3.01 -11.65
C SER A 91 15.79 -2.02 -10.48
N ASP A 92 14.78 -1.16 -10.49
CA ASP A 92 14.69 -0.05 -9.53
C ASP A 92 14.38 -0.56 -8.13
N TRP A 93 13.73 -1.72 -8.02
CA TRP A 93 13.45 -2.39 -6.76
C TRP A 93 14.72 -2.91 -6.07
N VAL A 94 15.72 -3.32 -6.85
CA VAL A 94 16.95 -3.94 -6.35
C VAL A 94 18.12 -2.96 -6.24
N ASP A 95 18.02 -1.78 -6.82
CA ASP A 95 19.11 -0.80 -6.80
C ASP A 95 19.10 0.10 -5.54
N ALA A 96 18.42 -0.35 -4.48
CA ALA A 96 18.44 0.29 -3.17
C ALA A 96 19.85 0.28 -2.56
N ALA A 97 20.49 1.45 -2.48
CA ALA A 97 21.87 1.59 -2.02
C ALA A 97 22.11 1.04 -0.61
N HIS A 98 21.11 1.08 0.28
CA HIS A 98 21.24 0.54 1.64
C HIS A 98 21.30 -0.99 1.66
N VAL A 99 20.58 -1.66 0.75
CA VAL A 99 20.62 -3.14 0.63
C VAL A 99 21.98 -3.57 0.09
N ALA A 100 22.50 -2.88 -0.92
CA ALA A 100 23.82 -3.15 -1.47
C ALA A 100 24.92 -2.99 -0.41
N LYS A 101 24.88 -1.90 0.38
CA LYS A 101 25.82 -1.67 1.49
C LYS A 101 25.75 -2.77 2.54
N TRP A 102 24.54 -3.16 2.94
CA TRP A 102 24.36 -4.25 3.90
C TRP A 102 24.93 -5.57 3.35
N PHE A 103 24.66 -5.88 2.09
CA PHE A 103 25.14 -7.10 1.44
C PHE A 103 26.68 -7.15 1.41
N GLU A 104 27.33 -6.04 1.04
CA GLU A 104 28.80 -5.96 1.01
C GLU A 104 29.42 -6.16 2.39
N VAL A 105 28.79 -5.68 3.47
CA VAL A 105 29.25 -5.94 4.84
C VAL A 105 29.11 -7.42 5.18
N GLN A 106 27.97 -8.03 4.87
CA GLN A 106 27.72 -9.45 5.14
C GLN A 106 28.67 -10.39 4.38
N GLU A 107 29.00 -10.08 3.12
CA GLU A 107 29.94 -10.89 2.35
C GLU A 107 31.38 -10.75 2.87
N ARG A 108 31.78 -9.57 3.37
CA ARG A 108 33.09 -9.39 4.02
C ARG A 108 33.19 -10.21 5.30
N GLU A 109 32.18 -10.11 6.17
CA GLU A 109 32.11 -10.91 7.41
C GLU A 109 32.13 -12.41 7.11
N SER A 110 31.44 -12.84 6.06
CA SER A 110 31.42 -14.25 5.63
C SER A 110 32.79 -14.71 5.13
N ALA A 111 33.49 -13.89 4.33
CA ALA A 111 34.82 -14.19 3.82
C ALA A 111 35.86 -14.29 4.96
N GLU A 112 35.77 -13.41 5.96
CA GLU A 112 36.61 -13.45 7.17
C GLU A 112 36.39 -14.72 8.01
N GLN A 113 35.17 -15.24 8.01
CA GLN A 113 34.80 -16.50 8.69
C GLN A 113 35.13 -17.75 7.86
N GLY A 114 35.92 -17.63 6.79
CA GLY A 114 36.35 -18.73 5.92
C GLY A 114 35.40 -19.02 4.75
N GLY A 115 34.41 -18.18 4.53
CA GLY A 115 33.44 -18.29 3.45
C GLY A 115 33.93 -17.71 2.12
N GLY A 116 34.92 -18.36 1.49
CA GLY A 116 35.31 -18.10 0.10
C GLY A 116 35.59 -16.64 -0.29
N GLU A 117 35.57 -16.35 -1.59
CA GLU A 117 35.74 -14.98 -2.12
C GLU A 117 34.41 -14.19 -2.02
N PRO A 118 34.42 -12.95 -1.51
CA PRO A 118 33.21 -12.15 -1.35
C PRO A 118 32.58 -11.81 -2.70
N ARG A 119 31.28 -12.05 -2.83
CA ARG A 119 30.54 -11.74 -4.06
C ARG A 119 30.32 -10.23 -4.19
N ASN A 120 30.35 -9.71 -5.41
CA ASN A 120 30.10 -8.30 -5.69
C ASN A 120 28.64 -8.07 -6.10
N TRP A 121 27.95 -7.14 -5.42
CA TRP A 121 26.56 -6.77 -5.70
C TRP A 121 26.29 -6.46 -7.18
N ARG A 122 27.19 -5.71 -7.82
CA ARG A 122 27.05 -5.29 -9.23
C ARG A 122 27.07 -6.46 -10.20
N LYS A 123 27.79 -7.54 -9.86
CA LYS A 123 27.88 -8.76 -10.67
C LYS A 123 26.70 -9.71 -10.47
N LEU A 124 25.88 -9.50 -9.44
CA LEU A 124 24.70 -10.33 -9.19
C LEU A 124 23.65 -10.12 -10.27
N SER A 125 23.03 -11.23 -10.70
CA SER A 125 21.83 -11.20 -11.52
C SER A 125 20.65 -10.59 -10.75
N GLN A 126 19.66 -10.04 -11.47
CA GLN A 126 18.46 -9.47 -10.84
C GLN A 126 17.76 -10.46 -9.90
N LYS A 127 17.65 -11.74 -10.29
CA LYS A 127 17.04 -12.77 -9.45
C LYS A 127 17.82 -12.97 -8.13
N GLN A 128 19.16 -12.95 -8.19
CA GLN A 128 19.98 -13.03 -6.99
C GLN A 128 19.79 -11.80 -6.11
N ARG A 129 19.81 -10.60 -6.68
CA ARG A 129 19.56 -9.36 -5.91
C ARG A 129 18.20 -9.38 -5.21
N ILE A 130 17.14 -9.85 -5.86
CA ILE A 130 15.82 -10.03 -5.23
C ILE A 130 15.89 -11.00 -4.03
N SER A 131 16.61 -12.11 -4.17
CA SER A 131 16.81 -13.06 -3.07
C SER A 131 17.58 -12.44 -1.90
N GLU A 132 18.62 -11.65 -2.19
CA GLU A 132 19.39 -10.95 -1.15
C GLU A 132 18.57 -9.81 -0.53
N THR A 133 17.70 -9.11 -1.27
CA THR A 133 16.74 -8.15 -0.71
C THR A 133 15.75 -8.82 0.23
N ALA A 134 15.26 -10.01 -0.12
CA ALA A 134 14.41 -10.80 0.76
C ALA A 134 15.17 -11.23 2.04
N ARG A 135 16.44 -11.61 1.91
CA ARG A 135 17.32 -11.91 3.05
C ARG A 135 17.56 -10.70 3.95
N TYR A 136 17.84 -9.53 3.36
CA TYR A 136 17.96 -8.26 4.09
C TYR A 136 16.72 -7.96 4.94
N LEU A 137 15.52 -8.08 4.36
CA LEU A 137 14.25 -7.85 5.06
C LEU A 137 14.03 -8.85 6.20
N HIS A 138 14.43 -10.11 6.01
CA HIS A 138 14.34 -11.13 7.03
C HIS A 138 15.30 -10.89 8.20
N GLU A 139 16.58 -10.66 7.92
CA GLU A 139 17.62 -10.52 8.95
C GLU A 139 17.52 -9.20 9.71
N THR A 140 17.21 -8.10 9.03
CA THR A 140 17.08 -6.80 9.68
C THR A 140 15.71 -6.58 10.32
N GLY A 141 14.70 -7.35 9.92
CA GLY A 141 13.31 -7.17 10.34
C GLY A 141 12.72 -5.81 9.96
N THR A 142 13.26 -5.16 8.91
CA THR A 142 12.78 -3.85 8.46
C THR A 142 11.43 -3.92 7.73
N LEU A 143 10.91 -2.75 7.33
CA LEU A 143 9.61 -2.60 6.70
C LEU A 143 9.71 -2.78 5.19
N LEU A 144 8.65 -3.34 4.61
CA LEU A 144 8.40 -3.31 3.17
C LEU A 144 7.24 -2.36 2.86
N PHE A 145 7.46 -1.44 1.94
CA PHE A 145 6.41 -0.59 1.36
C PHE A 145 6.15 -1.07 -0.06
N LEU A 146 4.89 -1.38 -0.36
CA LEU A 146 4.48 -1.89 -1.66
C LEU A 146 3.36 -1.04 -2.24
N ASP A 147 3.65 -0.32 -3.32
CA ASP A 147 2.67 0.51 -4.02
C ASP A 147 2.04 -0.22 -5.20
N ASP A 148 0.74 0.04 -5.41
CA ASP A 148 -0.08 -0.48 -6.49
C ASP A 148 -0.03 -2.01 -6.67
N ALA A 149 -0.11 -2.75 -5.57
CA ALA A 149 0.05 -4.21 -5.56
C ALA A 149 -0.95 -4.96 -6.47
N HIS A 150 -2.09 -4.37 -6.78
CA HIS A 150 -3.08 -4.89 -7.72
C HIS A 150 -2.59 -4.96 -9.18
N LYS A 151 -1.52 -4.23 -9.53
CA LYS A 151 -0.91 -4.28 -10.86
C LYS A 151 0.20 -5.33 -10.99
N LEU A 152 0.55 -6.03 -9.90
CA LEU A 152 1.58 -7.06 -9.91
C LEU A 152 1.08 -8.33 -10.61
N THR A 153 1.73 -8.67 -11.72
CA THR A 153 1.45 -9.89 -12.49
C THR A 153 2.74 -10.61 -12.89
N GLY A 154 2.62 -11.88 -13.30
CA GLY A 154 3.73 -12.68 -13.85
C GLY A 154 4.96 -12.75 -12.93
N ARG A 155 6.13 -12.42 -13.48
CA ARG A 155 7.43 -12.52 -12.77
C ARG A 155 7.57 -11.49 -11.64
N LYS A 156 7.08 -10.26 -11.84
CA LYS A 156 7.04 -9.22 -10.80
C LYS A 156 6.30 -9.71 -9.56
N LEU A 157 5.14 -10.34 -9.78
CA LEU A 157 4.35 -10.96 -8.73
C LEU A 157 5.11 -12.05 -7.96
N GLN A 158 5.86 -12.92 -8.66
CA GLN A 158 6.66 -13.96 -8.02
C GLN A 158 7.76 -13.38 -7.12
N PHE A 159 8.45 -12.34 -7.59
CA PHE A 159 9.49 -11.65 -6.81
C PHE A 159 8.93 -10.96 -5.57
N VAL A 160 7.83 -10.20 -5.71
CA VAL A 160 7.18 -9.56 -4.57
C VAL A 160 6.68 -10.60 -3.57
N ARG A 161 6.12 -11.72 -4.05
CA ARG A 161 5.71 -12.82 -3.16
C ARG A 161 6.87 -13.35 -2.33
N GLN A 162 8.04 -13.58 -2.94
CA GLN A 162 9.24 -14.01 -2.22
C GLN A 162 9.65 -13.00 -1.15
N ILE A 163 9.71 -11.71 -1.51
CA ILE A 163 10.07 -10.62 -0.60
C ILE A 163 9.08 -10.50 0.56
N MET A 164 7.78 -10.55 0.28
CA MET A 164 6.72 -10.47 1.28
C MET A 164 6.75 -11.63 2.28
N MET A 165 7.09 -12.85 1.83
CA MET A 165 7.20 -14.01 2.72
C MET A 165 8.35 -13.87 3.72
N SER A 166 9.41 -13.14 3.36
CA SER A 166 10.55 -12.84 4.22
C SER A 166 10.33 -11.63 5.13
N THR A 167 9.28 -10.84 4.91
CA THR A 167 9.06 -9.58 5.64
C THR A 167 8.05 -9.75 6.76
N ARG A 168 8.38 -9.27 7.96
CA ARG A 168 7.48 -9.32 9.13
C ARG A 168 6.36 -8.27 9.06
N ILE A 169 6.69 -7.03 8.72
CA ILE A 169 5.75 -5.90 8.70
C ILE A 169 5.82 -5.25 7.33
N TRP A 170 4.70 -5.23 6.63
CA TRP A 170 4.56 -4.59 5.33
C TRP A 170 3.40 -3.61 5.31
N LEU A 171 3.53 -2.58 4.49
CA LEU A 171 2.51 -1.60 4.16
C LEU A 171 2.26 -1.67 2.67
N MET A 172 1.03 -1.92 2.27
CA MET A 172 0.66 -2.16 0.88
C MET A 172 -0.49 -1.25 0.46
N THR A 173 -0.43 -0.72 -0.76
CA THR A 173 -1.59 -0.09 -1.40
C THR A 173 -2.16 -1.00 -2.50
N ALA A 174 -3.47 -0.95 -2.67
CA ALA A 174 -4.17 -1.60 -3.77
C ALA A 174 -5.44 -0.83 -4.11
N ASN A 175 -6.01 -1.05 -5.31
CA ASN A 175 -7.33 -0.50 -5.60
C ASN A 175 -8.42 -1.12 -4.72
N ALA A 176 -8.40 -2.45 -4.63
CA ALA A 176 -9.29 -3.22 -3.78
C ALA A 176 -8.63 -4.57 -3.45
N GLU A 177 -8.99 -5.15 -2.31
CA GLU A 177 -8.44 -6.43 -1.86
C GLU A 177 -8.78 -7.59 -2.82
N ASN A 178 -9.96 -7.53 -3.45
CA ASN A 178 -10.39 -8.49 -4.46
C ASN A 178 -9.67 -8.35 -5.83
N ARG A 179 -8.89 -7.28 -6.04
CA ARG A 179 -8.04 -7.12 -7.23
C ARG A 179 -6.63 -7.64 -7.03
N LEU A 180 -6.24 -7.95 -5.80
CA LEU A 180 -4.97 -8.62 -5.56
C LEU A 180 -4.98 -10.00 -6.20
N SER A 181 -3.84 -10.41 -6.74
CA SER A 181 -3.66 -11.77 -7.24
C SER A 181 -3.92 -12.79 -6.12
N PRO A 182 -4.43 -14.00 -6.44
CA PRO A 182 -4.75 -15.01 -5.41
C PRO A 182 -3.56 -15.35 -4.50
N SER A 183 -2.34 -15.37 -5.05
CA SER A 183 -1.12 -15.65 -4.29
C SER A 183 -0.74 -14.55 -3.32
N LEU A 184 -0.96 -13.27 -3.65
CA LEU A 184 -0.77 -12.18 -2.69
C LEU A 184 -1.92 -12.13 -1.68
N ARG A 185 -3.15 -12.38 -2.12
CA ARG A 185 -4.32 -12.34 -1.24
C ARG A 185 -4.19 -13.33 -0.08
N THR A 186 -3.75 -14.56 -0.35
CA THR A 186 -3.51 -15.55 0.72
C THR A 186 -2.46 -15.10 1.74
N LEU A 187 -1.41 -14.39 1.31
CA LEU A 187 -0.44 -13.79 2.24
C LEU A 187 -1.03 -12.65 3.05
N VAL A 188 -1.84 -11.80 2.40
CA VAL A 188 -2.57 -10.70 3.03
C VAL A 188 -3.53 -11.23 4.10
N GLU A 189 -4.33 -12.23 3.77
CA GLU A 189 -5.29 -12.85 4.70
C GLU A 189 -4.58 -13.48 5.91
N ARG A 190 -3.49 -14.23 5.66
CA ARG A 190 -2.67 -14.85 6.73
C ARG A 190 -2.07 -13.81 7.68
N ALA A 191 -1.66 -12.66 7.16
CA ALA A 191 -1.08 -11.60 7.98
C ALA A 191 -2.12 -10.84 8.83
N SER A 192 -3.42 -10.94 8.50
CA SER A 192 -4.51 -10.21 9.16
C SER A 192 -4.24 -8.70 9.32
N PRO A 193 -3.95 -7.97 8.22
CA PRO A 193 -3.53 -6.58 8.26
C PRO A 193 -4.66 -5.67 8.77
N GLN A 194 -4.25 -4.50 9.21
CA GLN A 194 -5.14 -3.37 9.39
C GLN A 194 -5.58 -2.87 8.01
N ARG A 195 -6.88 -2.87 7.77
CA ARG A 195 -7.48 -2.47 6.49
C ARG A 195 -7.95 -1.03 6.59
N THR A 196 -7.49 -0.20 5.67
CA THR A 196 -7.85 1.21 5.57
C THR A 196 -8.37 1.47 4.16
N GLU A 197 -9.68 1.67 4.02
CA GLU A 197 -10.28 2.04 2.74
C GLU A 197 -10.34 3.56 2.62
N LEU A 198 -9.76 4.10 1.55
CA LEU A 198 -9.80 5.52 1.23
C LEU A 198 -11.00 5.77 0.31
N ASP A 199 -11.93 6.58 0.81
CA ASP A 199 -13.03 7.10 0.02
C ASP A 199 -12.45 7.97 -1.11
N SER A 200 -12.99 7.83 -2.30
CA SER A 200 -12.80 8.79 -3.39
C SER A 200 -14.10 9.55 -3.58
N ASP A 201 -14.03 10.88 -3.58
CA ASP A 201 -15.10 11.78 -4.00
C ASP A 201 -15.22 11.83 -5.54
N ALA A 202 -14.65 10.86 -6.26
CA ALA A 202 -14.79 10.79 -7.71
C ALA A 202 -16.27 10.80 -8.10
N SER A 203 -16.55 11.51 -9.19
CA SER A 203 -17.84 11.84 -9.82
C SER A 203 -18.79 10.68 -10.15
N TYR A 204 -18.51 9.47 -9.64
CA TYR A 204 -19.39 8.30 -9.72
C TYR A 204 -20.80 8.59 -9.16
N ASP A 205 -20.91 9.43 -8.14
CA ASP A 205 -22.22 9.81 -7.59
C ASP A 205 -22.98 10.73 -8.56
N ALA A 206 -22.29 11.62 -9.28
CA ALA A 206 -22.89 12.46 -10.31
C ALA A 206 -23.39 11.64 -11.51
N THR A 207 -22.65 10.63 -11.95
CA THR A 207 -23.09 9.71 -13.03
C THR A 207 -24.36 8.97 -12.63
N ARG A 208 -24.45 8.52 -11.37
CA ARG A 208 -25.65 7.86 -10.83
C ARG A 208 -26.85 8.81 -10.81
N ILE A 209 -26.66 10.04 -10.37
CA ILE A 209 -27.70 11.09 -10.38
C ILE A 209 -28.12 11.42 -11.83
N MET A 210 -27.18 11.54 -12.76
CA MET A 210 -27.45 11.80 -14.18
C MET A 210 -28.27 10.67 -14.81
N LEU A 211 -27.93 9.41 -14.53
CA LEU A 211 -28.71 8.24 -14.98
C LEU A 211 -30.13 8.26 -14.44
N TRP A 212 -30.32 8.58 -13.15
CA TRP A 212 -31.66 8.71 -12.58
C TRP A 212 -32.45 9.89 -13.16
N LEU A 213 -31.80 11.02 -13.42
CA LEU A 213 -32.42 12.16 -14.11
C LEU A 213 -32.80 11.80 -15.56
N MET A 214 -31.99 11.02 -16.26
CA MET A 214 -32.29 10.54 -17.61
C MET A 214 -33.46 9.54 -17.61
N ILE A 215 -33.49 8.60 -16.66
CA ILE A 215 -34.63 7.68 -16.47
C ILE A 215 -35.91 8.48 -16.18
N ALA A 216 -35.84 9.46 -15.28
CA ALA A 216 -36.98 10.33 -14.98
C ALA A 216 -37.41 11.15 -16.21
N GLY A 217 -36.46 11.66 -16.99
CA GLY A 217 -36.71 12.37 -18.24
C GLY A 217 -37.46 11.51 -19.27
N PHE A 218 -37.01 10.27 -19.50
CA PHE A 218 -37.69 9.34 -20.41
C PHE A 218 -39.08 8.93 -19.94
N THR A 219 -39.26 8.84 -18.62
CA THR A 219 -40.56 8.54 -17.99
C THR A 219 -41.55 9.69 -18.24
N VAL A 220 -41.12 10.94 -18.04
CA VAL A 220 -41.94 12.15 -18.27
C VAL A 220 -42.24 12.36 -19.76
N SER A 221 -41.29 12.04 -20.65
CA SER A 221 -41.50 12.15 -22.10
C SER A 221 -42.34 11.01 -22.70
N GLY A 222 -42.82 10.07 -21.87
CA GLY A 222 -43.67 8.95 -22.30
C GLY A 222 -42.93 7.81 -23.01
N VAL A 223 -41.60 7.78 -22.96
CA VAL A 223 -40.76 6.72 -23.55
C VAL A 223 -40.44 5.68 -22.48
N TRP A 224 -41.48 4.94 -22.08
CA TRP A 224 -41.42 4.02 -20.94
C TRP A 224 -40.49 2.83 -21.19
N GLU A 225 -40.31 2.37 -22.44
CA GLU A 225 -39.41 1.26 -22.74
C GLU A 225 -37.94 1.61 -22.46
N ALA A 226 -37.50 2.82 -22.85
CA ALA A 226 -36.13 3.28 -22.61
C ALA A 226 -35.86 3.47 -21.11
N ALA A 227 -36.83 4.00 -20.37
CA ALA A 227 -36.74 4.15 -18.91
C ALA A 227 -36.62 2.79 -18.19
N LEU A 228 -37.39 1.78 -18.62
CA LEU A 228 -37.33 0.42 -18.07
C LEU A 228 -35.99 -0.26 -18.35
N ILE A 229 -35.47 -0.15 -19.58
CA ILE A 229 -34.18 -0.73 -19.96
C ILE A 229 -33.05 -0.10 -19.14
N LEU A 230 -33.00 1.24 -19.08
CA LEU A 230 -31.97 1.96 -18.32
C LEU A 230 -32.08 1.74 -16.82
N GLY A 231 -33.29 1.72 -16.27
CA GLY A 231 -33.54 1.41 -14.86
C GLY A 231 -33.12 -0.01 -14.49
N GLY A 232 -33.43 -0.99 -15.34
CA GLY A 232 -33.00 -2.38 -15.18
C GLY A 232 -31.48 -2.52 -15.22
N LEU A 233 -30.82 -1.90 -16.21
CA LEU A 233 -29.37 -1.90 -16.34
C LEU A 233 -28.69 -1.24 -15.14
N GLN A 234 -29.24 -0.11 -14.66
CA GLN A 234 -28.72 0.61 -13.51
C GLN A 234 -28.88 -0.18 -12.21
N MET A 235 -29.98 -0.90 -12.03
CA MET A 235 -30.20 -1.79 -10.88
C MET A 235 -29.22 -2.97 -10.89
N LEU A 236 -28.92 -3.54 -12.06
CA LEU A 236 -27.93 -4.60 -12.21
C LEU A 236 -26.49 -4.09 -12.01
N GLY A 237 -26.18 -2.87 -12.48
CA GLY A 237 -24.88 -2.20 -12.31
C GLY A 237 -24.65 -1.60 -10.93
N ALA A 238 -25.69 -1.47 -10.09
CA ALA A 238 -25.59 -0.93 -8.73
C ALA A 238 -25.11 -1.95 -7.68
N GLY A 239 -24.78 -3.17 -8.08
CA GLY A 239 -24.11 -4.13 -7.20
C GLY A 239 -22.79 -3.54 -6.67
N ARG A 240 -22.49 -3.74 -5.38
CA ARG A 240 -21.30 -3.19 -4.66
C ARG A 240 -19.94 -3.38 -5.36
N ASN A 241 -19.86 -4.19 -6.43
CA ASN A 241 -18.65 -4.53 -7.16
C ASN A 241 -18.70 -4.28 -8.68
N ALA A 242 -19.81 -3.81 -9.27
CA ALA A 242 -19.99 -3.79 -10.73
C ALA A 242 -19.35 -2.58 -11.43
N ALA A 243 -19.06 -1.49 -10.71
CA ALA A 243 -18.61 -0.22 -11.29
C ALA A 243 -17.18 0.17 -10.88
N LYS A 244 -16.21 -0.74 -10.97
CA LYS A 244 -14.78 -0.38 -10.85
C LYS A 244 -14.10 -0.60 -12.20
N PRO A 245 -13.70 0.46 -12.95
CA PRO A 245 -12.87 0.30 -14.14
C PRO A 245 -11.49 -0.24 -13.75
N ASP A 246 -10.90 -1.07 -14.62
CA ASP A 246 -9.64 -1.81 -14.41
C ASP A 246 -8.45 -0.95 -13.96
#